data_AF-A0A017SSB2-F1
#
_entry.id   AF-A0A017SSB2-F1
#
_cell.length_a   1.000
_cell.length_b   1.000
_cell.length_c   1.000
_cell.angle_alpha   90.00
_cell.angle_beta   90.00
_cell.angle_gamma   90.00
#
_symmetry.space_group_name_H-M   'P 1'
#
loop_
_entity.id
_entity.type
_entity.pdbx_description
1 polymer ?
#
loop_
_entity_poly.entity_id
_entity_poly.type
_entity_poly.pdbx_seq_one_letter_code
_entity_poly.pdbx_strand_id
1 'polypeptide(L)'
;METNIELGSNDDAVPGIEGNLSSTEELSPNSESRLLQLPPELLQQILSELSVLDLTRTSRTCRSLAEHASNNLLWADLLNAHLPFKIHDPGPFASFRSLYAAYYPCWFIPRNKVWFADTEHTGNLILARYDNRRGVVEAYRVVAERRNHAFQIWEWNPDVIIQSFNPKVSLWLDDPVLFLKNTPSAEGPPRTPQYLNGETRMPMALEYHYVFNSFSLCSNKPPNLEMAVDQKWPPPNIPSDQRVYRDMDEGLSERDEPPRHIEGISEIAFRIRRWAHFRLGMPFFTAGNGESLTTFATLDPCLYTPTKEKPYQGIWVGDYSAHGCEFLLFLQRDTTDASTASAETENTEWIPHGRLEAIKLTGDPNVPRGEISFAVEDIGQGGFVRIANDSLFRNARVVRSEGHVAGLGFRDDTWLPSQLILESTDCVAHYWESMGHISYFRRVDIDALLQT
;
A
#
# COMPACT_ATOMS: atom_id res chain seq x y z
N MET A 1 40.72 16.42 -56.69
CA MET A 1 39.42 16.92 -57.15
C MET A 1 39.07 18.07 -56.21
N GLU A 2 39.57 19.29 -56.44
CA GLU A 2 39.11 20.24 -57.48
C GLU A 2 37.57 20.35 -57.44
N THR A 3 36.91 21.49 -57.23
CA THR A 3 37.27 22.91 -57.50
C THR A 3 36.17 23.86 -56.98
N ASN A 4 36.57 25.12 -56.74
CA ASN A 4 35.90 26.43 -56.99
C ASN A 4 34.57 26.80 -56.29
N ILE A 5 34.53 27.84 -55.44
CA ILE A 5 34.52 29.32 -55.68
C ILE A 5 33.21 29.80 -56.31
N GLU A 6 32.48 30.67 -55.60
CA GLU A 6 31.92 31.89 -56.19
C GLU A 6 31.68 32.98 -55.13
N LEU A 7 32.36 34.11 -55.34
CA LEU A 7 32.15 35.41 -54.69
C LEU A 7 31.20 36.20 -55.60
N GLY A 8 30.07 36.65 -55.06
CA GLY A 8 29.16 37.58 -55.70
C GLY A 8 28.92 38.79 -54.80
N SER A 9 29.60 39.88 -55.12
CA SER A 9 29.36 41.23 -54.62
C SER A 9 28.13 41.84 -55.30
N ASN A 10 27.24 42.48 -54.54
CA ASN A 10 26.39 43.56 -55.04
C ASN A 10 26.15 44.57 -53.92
N ASP A 11 26.72 45.76 -54.11
CA ASP A 11 26.32 47.00 -53.45
C ASP A 11 24.92 47.39 -53.94
N ASP A 12 24.05 47.76 -53.01
CA ASP A 12 23.04 48.81 -53.26
C ASP A 12 22.65 49.44 -51.92
N ALA A 13 23.07 50.69 -51.75
CA ALA A 13 22.80 51.53 -50.60
C ALA A 13 21.49 52.31 -50.80
N VAL A 14 20.61 52.31 -49.80
CA VAL A 14 19.60 53.36 -49.56
C VAL A 14 19.55 53.67 -48.05
N PRO A 15 19.44 54.95 -47.64
CA PRO A 15 19.96 55.42 -46.37
C PRO A 15 18.89 55.60 -45.29
N GLY A 16 19.37 55.70 -44.04
CA GLY A 16 18.66 56.39 -42.96
C GLY A 16 18.18 55.47 -41.84
N ILE A 17 18.95 55.44 -40.75
CA ILE A 17 18.54 55.89 -39.41
C ILE A 17 19.84 56.01 -38.62
N GLU A 18 20.31 57.25 -38.47
CA GLU A 18 21.26 57.59 -37.42
C GLU A 18 20.57 57.35 -36.07
N GLY A 19 21.22 56.56 -35.22
CA GLY A 19 20.73 56.25 -33.90
C GLY A 19 21.83 55.61 -33.06
N ASN A 20 22.82 56.41 -32.69
CA ASN A 20 23.76 56.23 -31.58
C ASN A 20 24.17 54.79 -31.23
N LEU A 21 25.29 54.37 -31.80
CA LEU A 21 26.24 53.54 -31.07
C LEU A 21 26.82 54.39 -29.93
N SER A 22 26.25 54.26 -28.72
CA SER A 22 27.00 54.55 -27.51
C SER A 22 26.87 53.41 -26.52
N SER A 23 28.00 53.14 -25.88
CA SER A 23 28.17 52.34 -24.67
C SER A 23 27.83 50.86 -24.81
N THR A 24 28.87 50.10 -25.14
CA THR A 24 29.30 48.93 -24.35
C THR A 24 28.72 49.01 -22.93
N GLU A 25 27.61 48.31 -22.68
CA GLU A 25 27.18 48.04 -21.31
C GLU A 25 28.25 47.15 -20.70
N GLU A 26 29.13 47.76 -19.91
CA GLU A 26 29.91 47.07 -18.91
C GLU A 26 28.95 46.21 -18.08
N LEU A 27 29.09 44.88 -18.19
CA LEU A 27 28.44 43.92 -17.32
C LEU A 27 28.84 44.26 -15.87
N SER A 28 27.99 45.04 -15.20
CA SER A 28 28.15 45.38 -13.80
C SER A 28 28.17 44.09 -12.96
N PRO A 29 29.11 43.93 -12.02
CA PRO A 29 29.34 42.67 -11.31
C PRO A 29 28.29 42.35 -10.22
N ASN A 30 27.12 43.00 -10.23
CA ASN A 30 26.09 42.86 -9.19
C ASN A 30 24.67 42.82 -9.77
N SER A 31 24.45 42.03 -10.82
CA SER A 31 23.09 41.62 -11.17
C SER A 31 22.62 40.59 -10.14
N GLU A 32 22.05 41.06 -9.03
CA GLU A 32 21.34 40.19 -8.10
C GLU A 32 20.30 39.38 -8.89
N SER A 33 20.26 38.07 -8.66
CA SER A 33 19.32 37.19 -9.34
C SER A 33 17.90 37.74 -9.23
N ARG A 34 17.18 37.86 -10.35
CA ARG A 34 15.77 38.31 -10.37
C ARG A 34 14.88 37.47 -9.47
N LEU A 35 15.24 36.20 -9.23
CA LEU A 35 14.56 35.33 -8.28
C LEU A 35 14.77 35.79 -6.83
N LEU A 36 15.99 36.22 -6.46
CA LEU A 36 16.31 36.71 -5.12
C LEU A 36 15.74 38.11 -4.84
N GLN A 37 15.31 38.84 -5.87
CA GLN A 37 14.64 40.13 -5.74
C GLN A 37 13.16 40.00 -5.40
N LEU A 38 12.60 38.78 -5.43
CA LEU A 38 11.23 38.55 -5.02
C LEU A 38 11.07 38.71 -3.50
N PRO A 39 9.89 39.18 -3.04
CA PRO A 39 9.53 39.12 -1.62
C PRO A 39 9.71 37.71 -1.03
N PRO A 40 10.20 37.59 0.23
CA PRO A 40 10.37 36.32 0.92
C PRO A 40 9.15 35.40 0.88
N GLU A 41 7.94 35.96 0.92
CA GLU A 41 6.67 35.24 0.91
C GLU A 41 6.42 34.58 -0.45
N LEU A 42 6.73 35.28 -1.55
CA LEU A 42 6.61 34.71 -2.90
C LEU A 42 7.68 33.65 -3.14
N LEU A 43 8.90 33.86 -2.64
CA LEU A 43 9.94 32.83 -2.64
C LEU A 43 9.48 31.59 -1.87
N GLN A 44 8.93 31.77 -0.68
CA GLN A 44 8.43 30.68 0.15
C GLN A 44 7.34 29.88 -0.56
N GLN A 45 6.39 30.56 -1.22
CA GLN A 45 5.33 29.92 -2.00
C GLN A 45 5.87 29.18 -3.22
N ILE A 46 6.91 29.68 -3.89
CA ILE A 46 7.57 28.96 -4.98
C ILE A 46 8.25 27.70 -4.44
N LEU A 47 8.94 27.81 -3.30
CA LEU A 47 9.65 26.69 -2.69
C LEU A 47 8.72 25.60 -2.13
N SER A 48 7.49 25.93 -1.73
CA SER A 48 6.51 24.94 -1.24
C SER A 48 6.00 23.99 -2.32
N GLU A 49 6.09 24.37 -3.59
CA GLU A 49 5.71 23.53 -4.73
C GLU A 49 6.83 22.58 -5.18
N LEU A 50 8.03 22.69 -4.60
CA LEU A 50 9.18 21.88 -5.02
C LEU A 50 9.18 20.49 -4.36
N SER A 51 9.60 19.50 -5.14
CA SER A 51 9.94 18.18 -4.61
C SER A 51 11.13 18.28 -3.64
N VAL A 52 11.32 17.28 -2.77
CA VAL A 52 12.45 17.24 -1.84
C VAL A 52 13.80 17.29 -2.56
N LEU A 53 13.90 16.63 -3.71
CA LEU A 53 15.13 16.63 -4.51
C LEU A 53 15.41 18.01 -5.08
N ASP A 54 14.39 18.69 -5.59
CA ASP A 54 14.53 20.02 -6.18
C ASP A 54 14.75 21.10 -5.12
N LEU A 55 14.10 20.98 -3.95
CA LEU A 55 14.35 21.83 -2.80
C LEU A 55 15.80 21.68 -2.31
N THR A 56 16.30 20.44 -2.25
CA THR A 56 17.70 20.17 -1.90
C THR A 56 18.67 20.73 -2.92
N ARG A 57 18.41 20.57 -4.23
CA ARG A 57 19.22 21.17 -5.31
C ARG A 57 19.22 22.69 -5.21
N THR A 58 18.05 23.30 -4.99
CA THR A 58 17.88 24.75 -4.84
C THR A 58 18.68 25.27 -3.65
N SER A 59 18.66 24.57 -2.51
CA SER A 59 19.45 24.93 -1.33
C SER A 59 20.96 24.93 -1.55
N ARG A 60 21.45 24.24 -2.59
CA ARG A 60 22.89 24.18 -2.93
C ARG A 60 23.33 25.29 -3.88
N THR A 61 22.41 26.10 -4.41
CA THR A 61 22.74 27.11 -5.42
C THR A 61 23.34 28.39 -4.83
N CYS A 62 22.79 28.92 -3.74
CA CYS A 62 23.31 30.10 -3.06
C CYS A 62 22.90 30.14 -1.57
N ARG A 63 23.57 31.00 -0.78
CA ARG A 63 23.31 31.10 0.68
C ARG A 63 21.89 31.54 1.02
N SER A 64 21.35 32.53 0.31
CA SER A 64 19.98 33.02 0.55
C SER A 64 18.93 31.92 0.29
N LEU A 65 19.03 31.20 -0.83
CA LEU A 65 18.13 30.08 -1.10
C LEU A 65 18.35 28.92 -0.13
N ALA A 66 19.57 28.70 0.37
CA ALA A 66 19.83 27.72 1.43
C ALA A 66 19.10 28.07 2.73
N GLU A 67 19.06 29.35 3.10
CA GLU A 67 18.34 29.84 4.29
C GLU A 67 16.84 29.66 4.12
N HIS A 68 16.26 30.10 3.00
CA HIS A 68 14.83 29.90 2.71
C HIS A 68 14.43 28.42 2.64
N ALA A 69 15.22 27.59 1.96
CA ALA A 69 14.97 26.15 1.85
C ALA A 69 15.15 25.40 3.18
N SER A 70 15.82 26.00 4.17
CA SER A 70 15.95 25.42 5.51
C SER A 70 14.74 25.69 6.41
N ASN A 71 13.71 26.39 5.91
CA ASN A 71 12.48 26.66 6.64
C ASN A 71 11.78 25.34 7.03
N ASN A 72 11.62 25.13 8.35
CA ASN A 72 11.02 23.92 8.91
C ASN A 72 9.58 23.67 8.44
N LEU A 73 8.81 24.71 8.11
CA LEU A 73 7.43 24.54 7.65
C LEU A 73 7.36 23.85 6.29
N LEU A 74 8.30 24.13 5.37
CA LEU A 74 8.39 23.44 4.08
C LEU A 74 8.59 21.94 4.29
N TRP A 75 9.53 21.58 5.17
CA TRP A 75 9.83 20.19 5.47
C TRP A 75 8.70 19.50 6.25
N ALA A 76 7.98 20.23 7.10
CA ALA A 76 6.81 19.73 7.79
C ALA A 76 5.68 19.38 6.82
N ASP A 77 5.41 20.24 5.84
CA ASP A 77 4.38 20.02 4.82
C ASP A 77 4.74 18.84 3.91
N LEU A 78 5.98 18.80 3.42
CA LEU A 78 6.51 17.68 2.61
C LEU A 78 6.43 16.35 3.36
N LEU A 79 6.76 16.34 4.65
CA LEU A 79 6.67 15.14 5.47
C LEU A 79 5.23 14.72 5.73
N ASN A 80 4.38 15.66 6.15
CA ASN A 80 2.98 15.40 6.50
C ASN A 80 2.17 14.93 5.30
N ALA A 81 2.58 15.23 4.07
CA ALA A 81 1.99 14.65 2.87
C ALA A 81 2.14 13.10 2.79
N HIS A 82 3.13 12.53 3.49
CA HIS A 82 3.34 11.08 3.59
C HIS A 82 2.69 10.44 4.82
N LEU A 83 2.04 11.22 5.69
CA LEU A 83 1.51 10.72 6.96
C LEU A 83 -0.02 10.79 6.97
N PRO A 84 -0.71 9.71 7.39
CA PRO A 84 -2.16 9.74 7.54
C PRO A 84 -2.60 10.68 8.66
N PHE A 85 -1.77 10.82 9.70
CA PHE A 85 -1.98 11.72 10.82
C PHE A 85 -0.86 12.75 10.86
N LYS A 86 -1.23 14.03 10.75
CA LYS A 86 -0.27 15.13 10.74
C LYS A 86 0.44 15.22 12.08
N ILE A 87 1.73 15.49 12.02
CA ILE A 87 2.58 15.80 13.18
C ILE A 87 2.93 17.28 13.18
N HIS A 88 3.09 17.83 14.37
CA HIS A 88 3.32 19.27 14.58
C HIS A 88 4.70 19.58 15.16
N ASP A 89 5.47 18.56 15.52
CA ASP A 89 6.83 18.64 16.01
C ASP A 89 7.68 17.51 15.42
N PRO A 90 9.02 17.68 15.32
CA PRO A 90 9.92 16.67 14.75
C PRO A 90 10.22 15.48 15.69
N GLY A 91 9.56 15.40 16.85
CA GLY A 91 9.77 14.35 17.84
C GLY A 91 11.21 14.32 18.35
N PRO A 92 11.93 13.18 18.26
CA PRO A 92 13.30 13.06 18.74
C PRO A 92 14.36 13.68 17.80
N PHE A 93 13.96 14.22 16.65
CA PHE A 93 14.87 14.83 15.67
C PHE A 93 14.98 16.34 15.86
N ALA A 94 16.12 16.92 15.49
CA ALA A 94 16.38 18.35 15.66
C ALA A 94 15.49 19.24 14.77
N SER A 95 15.02 18.72 13.64
CA SER A 95 14.19 19.43 12.66
C SER A 95 13.41 18.47 11.77
N PHE A 96 12.33 18.94 11.15
CA PHE A 96 11.58 18.18 10.14
C PHE A 96 12.46 17.74 8.97
N ARG A 97 13.43 18.57 8.57
CA ARG A 97 14.42 18.22 7.56
C ARG A 97 15.26 17.01 7.97
N SER A 98 15.76 17.00 9.20
CA SER A 98 16.56 15.88 9.72
C SER A 98 15.74 14.60 9.87
N LEU A 99 14.47 14.72 10.28
CA LEU A 99 13.52 13.61 10.31
C LEU A 99 13.26 13.06 8.91
N TYR A 100 12.93 13.93 7.95
CA TYR A 100 12.67 13.51 6.56
C TYR A 100 13.87 12.76 5.99
N ALA A 101 15.07 13.31 6.16
CA ALA A 101 16.32 12.70 5.68
C ALA A 101 16.65 11.36 6.37
N ALA A 102 16.23 11.16 7.62
CA ALA A 102 16.51 9.94 8.36
C ALA A 102 15.82 8.69 7.79
N TYR A 103 14.66 8.88 7.15
CA TYR A 103 13.86 7.80 6.57
C TYR A 103 13.74 7.85 5.06
N TYR A 104 14.28 8.86 4.39
CA TYR A 104 14.29 8.90 2.92
C TYR A 104 15.05 7.69 2.35
N PRO A 105 14.46 6.90 1.42
CA PRO A 105 13.22 7.11 0.67
C PRO A 105 11.96 6.37 1.20
N CYS A 106 12.03 5.76 2.38
CA CYS A 106 11.02 4.85 2.94
C CYS A 106 9.70 5.51 3.41
N TRP A 107 9.46 6.80 3.13
CA TRP A 107 8.21 7.48 3.52
C TRP A 107 6.97 6.96 2.79
N PHE A 108 7.13 6.21 1.69
CA PHE A 108 6.02 5.50 1.05
C PHE A 108 5.40 4.44 1.97
N ILE A 109 6.16 3.90 2.93
CA ILE A 109 5.71 2.85 3.86
C ILE A 109 4.53 3.32 4.74
N PRO A 110 4.70 4.37 5.57
CA PRO A 110 3.58 4.90 6.36
C PRO A 110 2.52 5.60 5.51
N ARG A 111 2.89 6.13 4.32
CA ARG A 111 1.92 6.76 3.39
C ARG A 111 0.86 5.77 2.94
N ASN A 112 1.27 4.57 2.54
CA ASN A 112 0.33 3.60 1.98
C ASN A 112 -0.43 2.79 3.06
N LYS A 113 -0.01 2.85 4.33
CA LYS A 113 -0.64 2.21 5.52
C LYS A 113 -0.74 0.68 5.48
N VAL A 114 -1.40 0.11 4.49
CA VAL A 114 -1.79 -1.31 4.40
C VAL A 114 -0.80 -2.08 3.55
N TRP A 115 -0.25 -3.15 4.11
CA TRP A 115 0.69 -4.02 3.41
C TRP A 115 0.33 -5.48 3.60
N PHE A 116 0.48 -6.31 2.57
CA PHE A 116 0.22 -7.75 2.65
C PHE A 116 1.31 -8.57 1.98
N ALA A 117 1.62 -9.71 2.60
CA ALA A 117 2.79 -10.53 2.26
C ALA A 117 2.49 -11.70 1.32
N ASP A 118 3.52 -12.09 0.58
CA ASP A 118 3.55 -13.30 -0.22
C ASP A 118 3.88 -14.58 0.57
N THR A 119 3.62 -14.64 1.89
CA THR A 119 3.81 -15.87 2.69
C THR A 119 2.93 -17.00 2.17
N GLU A 120 3.53 -18.15 1.83
CA GLU A 120 2.84 -19.28 1.19
C GLU A 120 1.52 -19.66 1.89
N HIS A 121 0.46 -19.83 1.10
CA HIS A 121 -0.95 -19.97 1.48
C HIS A 121 -1.55 -18.87 2.37
N THR A 122 -0.92 -18.52 3.49
CA THR A 122 -1.54 -17.74 4.56
C THR A 122 -1.45 -16.24 4.38
N GLY A 123 -0.39 -15.75 3.74
CA GLY A 123 -0.12 -14.32 3.68
C GLY A 123 0.16 -13.73 5.05
N ASN A 124 0.19 -12.40 5.10
CA ASN A 124 0.36 -11.66 6.34
C ASN A 124 -0.08 -10.21 6.10
N LEU A 125 -1.18 -9.78 6.72
CA LEU A 125 -1.66 -8.40 6.67
C LEU A 125 -0.99 -7.60 7.78
N ILE A 126 -0.31 -6.51 7.43
CA ILE A 126 0.33 -5.60 8.38
C ILE A 126 -0.11 -4.16 8.12
N LEU A 127 -0.18 -3.36 9.19
CA LEU A 127 -0.37 -1.91 9.11
C LEU A 127 0.90 -1.20 9.53
N ALA A 128 1.34 -0.25 8.70
CA ALA A 128 2.54 0.54 8.90
C ALA A 128 2.20 1.97 9.32
N ARG A 129 2.99 2.51 10.24
CA ARG A 129 2.89 3.88 10.73
C ARG A 129 4.23 4.47 11.11
N TYR A 130 4.25 5.78 11.25
CA TYR A 130 5.33 6.50 11.91
C TYR A 130 4.89 6.87 13.33
N ASP A 131 5.65 6.42 14.34
CA ASP A 131 5.46 6.86 15.73
C ASP A 131 6.35 8.08 15.98
N ASN A 132 5.74 9.27 16.07
CA ASN A 132 6.47 10.53 16.29
C ASN A 132 7.19 10.59 17.64
N ARG A 133 6.61 9.98 18.69
CA ARG A 133 7.18 10.00 20.04
C ARG A 133 8.49 9.20 20.09
N ARG A 134 8.55 8.08 19.37
CA ARG A 134 9.75 7.23 19.30
C ARG A 134 10.67 7.59 18.12
N GLY A 135 10.14 8.29 17.13
CA GLY A 135 10.81 8.61 15.88
C GLY A 135 11.15 7.37 15.06
N VAL A 136 10.23 6.40 14.97
CA VAL A 136 10.43 5.12 14.25
C VAL A 136 9.33 4.88 13.21
N VAL A 137 9.68 4.20 12.12
CA VAL A 137 8.70 3.61 11.20
C VAL A 137 8.53 2.15 11.57
N GLU A 138 7.31 1.77 11.92
CA GLU A 138 6.98 0.45 12.43
C GLU A 138 5.77 -0.12 11.69
N ALA A 139 5.71 -1.44 11.56
CA ALA A 139 4.53 -2.11 11.04
C ALA A 139 4.22 -3.38 11.83
N TYR A 140 2.95 -3.59 12.11
CA TYR A 140 2.47 -4.68 12.96
C TYR A 140 1.45 -5.55 12.24
N ARG A 141 1.47 -6.85 12.55
CA ARG A 141 0.47 -7.80 12.05
C ARG A 141 -0.91 -7.44 12.58
N VAL A 142 -1.89 -7.44 11.68
CA VAL A 142 -3.30 -7.37 12.04
C VAL A 142 -3.74 -8.76 12.48
N VAL A 143 -4.28 -8.85 13.69
CA VAL A 143 -4.77 -10.11 14.26
C VAL A 143 -6.22 -9.94 14.68
N ALA A 144 -6.97 -11.04 14.59
CA ALA A 144 -8.37 -11.09 15.00
C ALA A 144 -8.56 -12.22 16.03
N GLU A 145 -8.97 -11.85 17.23
CA GLU A 145 -9.32 -12.80 18.28
C GLU A 145 -10.77 -13.25 18.11
N ARG A 146 -10.98 -14.57 18.06
CA ARG A 146 -12.31 -15.16 18.16
C ARG A 146 -12.82 -15.02 19.59
N ARG A 147 -13.86 -14.21 19.77
CA ARG A 147 -14.62 -14.16 21.01
C ARG A 147 -15.61 -15.33 21.08
N ASN A 148 -16.29 -15.49 22.22
CA ASN A 148 -17.23 -16.59 22.44
C ASN A 148 -18.20 -16.80 21.27
N HIS A 149 -18.27 -18.05 20.80
CA HIS A 149 -19.21 -18.48 19.77
C HIS A 149 -20.53 -18.88 20.44
N ALA A 150 -21.59 -18.14 20.16
CA ALA A 150 -22.94 -18.64 20.33
C ALA A 150 -23.34 -19.35 19.04
N PHE A 151 -23.58 -20.66 19.14
CA PHE A 151 -24.28 -21.39 18.09
C PHE A 151 -25.76 -21.06 18.17
N GLN A 152 -26.33 -20.68 17.03
CA GLN A 152 -27.75 -20.38 16.92
C GLN A 152 -28.33 -21.20 15.76
N ILE A 153 -29.55 -21.69 15.95
CA ILE A 153 -30.32 -22.36 14.91
C ILE A 153 -31.04 -21.29 14.11
N TRP A 154 -30.99 -21.38 12.78
CA TRP A 154 -31.68 -20.42 11.94
C TRP A 154 -33.18 -20.70 11.87
N GLU A 155 -34.02 -19.71 12.21
CA GLU A 155 -35.48 -19.84 12.19
C GLU A 155 -36.03 -20.25 10.80
N TRP A 156 -35.40 -19.76 9.74
CA TRP A 156 -35.81 -20.05 8.37
C TRP A 156 -35.44 -21.47 7.91
N ASN A 157 -34.31 -22.00 8.39
CA ASN A 157 -33.85 -23.35 8.09
C ASN A 157 -33.14 -23.96 9.31
N PRO A 158 -33.84 -24.79 10.11
CA PRO A 158 -33.28 -25.36 11.34
C PRO A 158 -32.08 -26.30 11.16
N ASP A 159 -31.84 -26.78 9.95
CA ASP A 159 -30.66 -27.61 9.63
C ASP A 159 -29.39 -26.77 9.46
N VAL A 160 -29.51 -25.44 9.43
CA VAL A 160 -28.40 -24.51 9.25
C VAL A 160 -27.84 -24.05 10.59
N ILE A 161 -26.54 -24.22 10.75
CA ILE A 161 -25.80 -23.77 11.93
C ILE A 161 -25.28 -22.35 11.67
N ILE A 162 -25.63 -21.44 12.58
CA ILE A 162 -25.10 -20.08 12.59
C ILE A 162 -24.04 -19.96 13.68
N GLN A 163 -22.83 -19.61 13.28
CA GLN A 163 -21.75 -19.26 14.19
C GLN A 163 -21.69 -17.75 14.36
N SER A 164 -22.10 -17.25 15.54
CA SER A 164 -22.01 -15.81 15.81
C SER A 164 -20.56 -15.33 15.71
N PHE A 165 -20.33 -14.18 15.08
CA PHE A 165 -18.98 -13.63 14.91
C PHE A 165 -18.92 -12.14 15.31
N ASN A 166 -18.15 -11.89 16.36
CA ASN A 166 -17.83 -10.54 16.85
C ASN A 166 -16.33 -10.47 17.21
N PRO A 167 -15.44 -10.45 16.21
CA PRO A 167 -14.00 -10.51 16.41
C PRO A 167 -13.48 -9.24 17.10
N LYS A 168 -12.43 -9.39 17.90
CA LYS A 168 -11.61 -8.25 18.31
C LYS A 168 -10.43 -8.14 17.36
N VAL A 169 -10.48 -7.17 16.44
CA VAL A 169 -9.34 -6.87 15.57
C VAL A 169 -8.38 -5.93 16.31
N SER A 170 -7.09 -6.23 16.25
CA SER A 170 -6.04 -5.41 16.89
C SER A 170 -4.70 -5.59 16.18
N LEU A 171 -3.74 -4.72 16.50
CA LEU A 171 -2.35 -4.87 16.09
C LEU A 171 -1.60 -5.72 17.11
N TRP A 172 -0.78 -6.68 16.64
CA TRP A 172 0.13 -7.41 17.52
C TRP A 172 1.37 -6.55 17.81
N LEU A 173 1.30 -5.72 18.86
CA LEU A 173 2.32 -4.73 19.19
C LEU A 173 3.63 -5.31 19.75
N ASP A 174 3.61 -6.52 20.31
CA ASP A 174 4.79 -7.14 20.91
C ASP A 174 5.83 -7.65 19.89
N ASP A 175 5.41 -7.94 18.65
CA ASP A 175 6.27 -8.47 17.58
C ASP A 175 6.10 -7.64 16.30
N PRO A 176 6.81 -6.49 16.17
CA PRO A 176 6.79 -5.73 14.94
C PRO A 176 7.31 -6.58 13.77
N VAL A 177 6.67 -6.45 12.61
CA VAL A 177 7.12 -7.11 11.37
C VAL A 177 8.18 -6.24 10.69
N LEU A 178 7.94 -4.93 10.65
CA LEU A 178 8.89 -3.92 10.17
C LEU A 178 9.26 -3.01 11.34
N PHE A 179 10.56 -2.72 11.47
CA PHE A 179 11.04 -1.75 12.46
C PHE A 179 12.27 -1.00 11.94
N LEU A 180 12.04 0.16 11.35
CA LEU A 180 13.09 1.07 10.90
C LEU A 180 13.33 2.10 12.00
N LYS A 181 14.56 2.09 12.54
CA LYS A 181 15.00 3.00 13.59
C LYS A 181 16.27 3.70 13.15
N ASN A 182 16.21 5.02 13.03
CA ASN A 182 17.39 5.85 12.87
C ASN A 182 17.71 6.56 14.19
N THR A 183 18.98 6.52 14.62
CA THR A 183 19.41 7.23 15.84
C THR A 183 19.68 8.70 15.51
N PRO A 184 19.00 9.66 16.15
CA PRO A 184 19.29 11.07 15.97
C PRO A 184 20.73 11.35 16.45
N SER A 185 21.62 11.76 15.54
CA SER A 185 22.96 12.22 15.91
C SER A 185 22.85 13.62 16.54
N ALA A 186 23.45 13.80 17.72
CA ALA A 186 23.47 15.10 18.40
C ALA A 186 24.34 16.16 17.67
N GLU A 187 25.29 15.74 16.82
CA GLU A 187 26.29 16.64 16.21
C GLU A 187 26.57 16.37 14.72
N GLY A 188 25.62 15.76 13.98
CA GLY A 188 25.82 15.51 12.55
C GLY A 188 24.54 15.15 11.80
N PRO A 189 24.58 15.13 10.45
CA PRO A 189 23.45 14.64 9.67
C PRO A 189 23.05 13.23 10.14
N PRO A 190 21.76 12.85 10.06
CA PRO A 190 21.32 11.51 10.39
C PRO A 190 22.25 10.50 9.71
N ARG A 191 22.65 9.44 10.42
CA ARG A 191 23.41 8.38 9.76
C ARG A 191 22.54 7.87 8.64
N THR A 192 22.96 8.07 7.39
CA THR A 192 22.35 7.41 6.25
C THR A 192 22.38 5.92 6.58
N PRO A 193 21.24 5.21 6.52
CA PRO A 193 21.24 3.77 6.77
C PRO A 193 22.34 3.17 5.91
N GLN A 194 23.30 2.48 6.56
CA GLN A 194 24.32 1.76 5.83
C GLN A 194 23.60 0.63 5.12
N TYR A 195 23.26 0.86 3.86
CA TYR A 195 22.76 -0.14 2.93
C TYR A 195 23.89 -1.15 2.68
N LEU A 196 24.17 -2.02 3.65
CA LEU A 196 25.01 -3.18 3.44
C LEU A 196 24.33 -4.02 2.36
N ASN A 197 24.87 -3.98 1.15
CA ASN A 197 24.32 -4.64 -0.04
C ASN A 197 22.88 -4.23 -0.41
N GLY A 198 22.43 -3.02 -0.06
CA GLY A 198 21.05 -2.57 -0.33
C GLY A 198 20.03 -2.95 0.75
N GLU A 199 20.44 -3.63 1.82
CA GLU A 199 19.57 -4.02 2.93
C GLU A 199 19.79 -3.13 4.18
N THR A 200 18.71 -2.86 4.92
CA THR A 200 18.71 -2.17 6.21
C THR A 200 18.44 -3.16 7.35
N ARG A 201 19.40 -3.33 8.25
CA ARG A 201 19.27 -4.16 9.45
C ARG A 201 18.19 -3.59 10.39
N MET A 202 17.24 -4.43 10.82
CA MET A 202 16.21 -4.03 11.78
C MET A 202 16.57 -4.54 13.18
N PRO A 203 16.67 -3.67 14.20
CA PRO A 203 17.00 -4.07 15.56
C PRO A 203 15.77 -4.66 16.27
N MET A 204 15.58 -5.97 16.13
CA MET A 204 14.43 -6.71 16.65
C MET A 204 14.74 -7.40 17.98
N ALA A 205 13.74 -7.59 18.85
CA ALA A 205 13.91 -8.35 20.10
C ALA A 205 14.38 -9.80 19.86
N LEU A 206 14.02 -10.39 18.72
CA LEU A 206 14.41 -11.75 18.33
C LEU A 206 15.93 -11.92 18.09
N GLU A 207 16.71 -10.84 18.03
CA GLU A 207 18.17 -10.93 17.93
C GLU A 207 18.79 -11.65 19.15
N TYR A 208 18.16 -11.58 20.33
CA TYR A 208 18.57 -12.36 21.51
C TYR A 208 18.48 -13.88 21.29
N HIS A 209 17.62 -14.32 20.38
CA HIS A 209 17.47 -15.71 19.95
C HIS A 209 18.25 -16.00 18.66
N TYR A 210 19.20 -15.13 18.28
CA TYR A 210 19.97 -15.23 17.04
C TYR A 210 19.11 -15.27 15.77
N VAL A 211 17.91 -14.67 15.82
CA VAL A 211 17.04 -14.49 14.66
C VAL A 211 17.09 -13.04 14.24
N PHE A 212 17.39 -12.83 12.97
CA PHE A 212 17.82 -11.57 12.42
C PHE A 212 16.85 -11.16 11.29
N ASN A 213 16.43 -9.89 11.21
CA ASN A 213 15.59 -9.35 10.12
C ASN A 213 16.25 -8.16 9.41
N SER A 214 16.18 -8.11 8.08
CA SER A 214 16.58 -6.95 7.28
C SER A 214 15.47 -6.54 6.32
N PHE A 215 15.43 -5.25 6.01
CA PHE A 215 14.53 -4.62 5.06
C PHE A 215 15.26 -4.33 3.76
N SER A 216 14.65 -4.56 2.62
CA SER A 216 15.19 -4.17 1.31
C SER A 216 14.13 -3.57 0.39
N LEU A 217 14.58 -2.66 -0.46
CA LEU A 217 13.74 -1.96 -1.43
C LEU A 217 13.60 -2.80 -2.71
N CYS A 218 12.41 -2.79 -3.29
CA CYS A 218 12.15 -3.44 -4.58
C CYS A 218 12.44 -2.49 -5.75
N SER A 219 12.82 -3.06 -6.89
CA SER A 219 12.94 -2.33 -8.16
C SER A 219 11.55 -2.13 -8.79
N ASN A 220 11.33 -0.98 -9.45
CA ASN A 220 10.14 -0.71 -10.24
C ASN A 220 10.27 -1.12 -11.72
N LYS A 221 11.44 -1.61 -12.14
CA LYS A 221 11.66 -2.00 -13.53
C LYS A 221 10.89 -3.29 -13.84
N PRO A 222 10.15 -3.34 -14.95
CA PRO A 222 9.56 -4.59 -15.39
C PRO A 222 10.69 -5.58 -15.70
N PRO A 223 10.57 -6.85 -15.30
CA PRO A 223 11.57 -7.84 -15.65
C PRO A 223 11.62 -8.00 -17.17
N ASN A 224 12.82 -8.25 -17.71
CA ASN A 224 13.07 -8.39 -19.14
C ASN A 224 12.40 -9.63 -19.79
N LEU A 225 11.66 -10.44 -19.03
CA LEU A 225 11.06 -11.70 -19.48
C LEU A 225 9.58 -11.76 -19.10
N GLU A 226 8.76 -12.41 -19.92
CA GLU A 226 7.34 -12.67 -19.61
C GLU A 226 7.23 -13.46 -18.30
N MET A 227 6.60 -12.83 -17.29
CA MET A 227 6.40 -13.41 -15.97
C MET A 227 5.21 -14.36 -15.96
N ALA A 228 5.39 -15.53 -15.36
CA ALA A 228 4.27 -16.40 -15.01
C ALA A 228 3.32 -15.70 -14.02
N VAL A 229 2.05 -16.09 -14.05
CA VAL A 229 0.96 -15.43 -13.29
C VAL A 229 1.20 -15.53 -11.77
N ASP A 230 1.72 -16.67 -11.33
CA ASP A 230 2.09 -17.02 -9.96
C ASP A 230 3.41 -16.37 -9.50
N GLN A 231 4.16 -15.69 -10.37
CA GLN A 231 5.38 -14.98 -9.98
C GLN A 231 5.16 -13.48 -9.75
N LYS A 232 3.92 -13.00 -9.96
CA LYS A 232 3.55 -11.59 -9.84
C LYS A 232 3.04 -11.27 -8.43
N TRP A 233 3.51 -10.16 -7.86
CA TRP A 233 3.01 -9.63 -6.60
C TRP A 233 2.75 -8.11 -6.68
N PRO A 234 1.58 -7.57 -6.28
CA PRO A 234 0.33 -8.23 -5.84
C PRO A 234 -0.15 -9.38 -6.74
N PRO A 235 -1.06 -10.25 -6.27
CA PRO A 235 -1.66 -11.29 -7.10
C PRO A 235 -2.63 -10.68 -8.14
N PRO A 236 -2.82 -11.32 -9.32
CA PRO A 236 -3.59 -10.76 -10.45
C PRO A 236 -5.04 -10.38 -10.11
N ASN A 237 -5.67 -11.12 -9.19
CA ASN A 237 -7.05 -10.85 -8.76
C ASN A 237 -7.20 -9.47 -8.09
N ILE A 238 -6.13 -8.94 -7.50
CA ILE A 238 -6.08 -7.60 -6.92
C ILE A 238 -5.65 -6.60 -8.00
N PRO A 239 -6.46 -5.60 -8.36
CA PRO A 239 -6.08 -4.56 -9.31
C PRO A 239 -4.81 -3.83 -8.86
N SER A 240 -3.85 -3.66 -9.78
CA SER A 240 -2.62 -2.94 -9.52
C SER A 240 -1.92 -2.55 -10.81
N ASP A 241 -1.47 -1.30 -10.90
CA ASP A 241 -0.78 -0.75 -12.07
C ASP A 241 0.67 -1.25 -12.19
N GLN A 242 1.26 -1.63 -11.07
CA GLN A 242 2.64 -2.10 -10.98
C GLN A 242 2.68 -3.42 -10.21
N ARG A 243 3.60 -4.31 -10.57
CA ARG A 243 3.83 -5.57 -9.86
C ARG A 243 5.31 -5.85 -9.80
N VAL A 244 5.73 -6.48 -8.71
CA VAL A 244 7.08 -6.97 -8.49
C VAL A 244 7.13 -8.48 -8.60
N TYR A 245 8.35 -8.99 -8.74
CA TYR A 245 8.63 -10.41 -8.80
C TYR A 245 8.67 -11.05 -7.39
N ARG A 246 8.07 -12.24 -7.27
CA ARG A 246 8.22 -13.13 -6.12
C ARG A 246 9.40 -14.07 -6.36
N ASP A 247 10.34 -14.09 -5.42
CA ASP A 247 11.41 -15.08 -5.45
C ASP A 247 10.87 -16.41 -4.90
N MET A 248 10.61 -17.36 -5.79
CA MET A 248 10.06 -18.68 -5.44
C MET A 248 11.13 -19.77 -5.35
N ASP A 249 12.34 -19.54 -5.88
CA ASP A 249 13.41 -20.54 -5.99
C ASP A 249 14.75 -20.00 -5.50
N GLU A 250 15.40 -20.74 -4.59
CA GLU A 250 16.67 -20.42 -3.91
C GLU A 250 17.89 -20.18 -4.84
N GLY A 251 17.72 -20.29 -6.16
CA GLY A 251 18.76 -20.08 -7.17
C GLY A 251 18.68 -18.75 -7.94
N LEU A 252 17.69 -17.88 -7.64
CA LEU A 252 17.45 -16.63 -8.39
C LEU A 252 17.93 -15.35 -7.68
N SER A 253 18.76 -15.50 -6.63
CA SER A 253 19.37 -14.39 -5.88
C SER A 253 20.16 -13.39 -6.75
N GLU A 254 20.55 -13.77 -7.98
CA GLU A 254 21.26 -12.89 -8.93
C GLU A 254 20.35 -11.96 -9.74
N ARG A 255 19.02 -12.15 -9.75
CA ARG A 255 18.12 -11.38 -10.65
C ARG A 255 17.55 -10.10 -10.07
N ASP A 256 17.56 -9.97 -8.74
CA ASP A 256 17.03 -8.79 -8.06
C ASP A 256 18.16 -7.96 -7.45
N GLU A 257 18.86 -7.23 -8.31
CA GLU A 257 19.75 -6.18 -7.82
C GLU A 257 18.91 -5.10 -7.11
N PRO A 258 19.30 -4.68 -5.89
CA PRO A 258 18.64 -3.57 -5.23
C PRO A 258 18.69 -2.34 -6.13
N PRO A 259 17.64 -1.49 -6.12
CA PRO A 259 17.59 -0.32 -6.98
C PRO A 259 18.80 0.59 -6.71
N ARG A 260 19.64 0.77 -7.73
CA ARG A 260 20.86 1.60 -7.65
C ARG A 260 20.56 3.11 -7.65
N HIS A 261 19.38 3.49 -8.17
CA HIS A 261 18.93 4.87 -8.29
C HIS A 261 17.54 5.02 -7.67
N ILE A 262 17.27 6.21 -7.13
CA ILE A 262 16.00 6.54 -6.48
C ILE A 262 14.79 6.37 -7.40
N GLU A 263 14.95 6.74 -8.67
CA GLU A 263 13.91 6.62 -9.70
C GLU A 263 13.56 5.16 -10.02
N GLY A 264 14.43 4.22 -9.64
CA GLY A 264 14.22 2.79 -9.81
C GLY A 264 13.51 2.12 -8.63
N ILE A 265 13.17 2.86 -7.57
CA ILE A 265 12.56 2.30 -6.36
C ILE A 265 11.06 2.11 -6.60
N SER A 266 10.57 0.94 -6.23
CA SER A 266 9.13 0.67 -6.16
C SER A 266 8.57 1.19 -4.84
N GLU A 267 7.55 2.04 -4.92
CA GLU A 267 6.80 2.52 -3.75
C GLU A 267 5.60 1.62 -3.41
N ILE A 268 5.36 0.55 -4.20
CA ILE A 268 4.25 -0.37 -3.99
C ILE A 268 4.67 -1.67 -3.28
N ALA A 269 5.98 -1.92 -3.15
CA ALA A 269 6.49 -3.17 -2.62
C ALA A 269 7.85 -3.00 -1.92
N PHE A 270 8.09 -3.84 -0.92
CA PHE A 270 9.38 -4.01 -0.26
C PHE A 270 9.57 -5.45 0.18
N ARG A 271 10.78 -5.80 0.63
CA ARG A 271 11.09 -7.14 1.11
C ARG A 271 11.61 -7.12 2.54
N ILE A 272 11.31 -8.20 3.26
CA ILE A 272 11.87 -8.50 4.57
C ILE A 272 12.54 -9.85 4.50
N ARG A 273 13.83 -9.89 4.79
CA ARG A 273 14.61 -11.11 4.92
C ARG A 273 14.74 -11.44 6.41
N ARG A 274 14.46 -12.68 6.77
CA ARG A 274 14.58 -13.21 8.13
C ARG A 274 15.50 -14.43 8.12
N TRP A 275 16.52 -14.46 8.96
CA TRP A 275 17.41 -15.61 9.06
C TRP A 275 17.80 -15.91 10.50
N ALA A 276 18.13 -17.17 10.78
CA ALA A 276 18.59 -17.62 12.08
C ALA A 276 20.07 -18.02 12.00
N HIS A 277 20.87 -17.56 12.97
CA HIS A 277 22.26 -18.01 13.10
C HIS A 277 22.35 -19.09 14.17
N PHE A 278 22.21 -20.35 13.76
CA PHE A 278 22.38 -21.48 14.67
C PHE A 278 23.88 -21.69 14.94
N ARG A 279 24.30 -21.53 16.21
CA ARG A 279 25.60 -22.05 16.62
C ARG A 279 25.53 -23.58 16.71
N LEU A 280 26.55 -24.24 16.17
CA LEU A 280 26.73 -25.69 16.09
C LEU A 280 26.30 -26.39 17.40
N GLY A 281 25.21 -27.20 17.38
CA GLY A 281 24.88 -28.10 18.49
C GLY A 281 23.41 -28.31 18.90
N MET A 282 22.39 -27.68 18.28
CA MET A 282 20.98 -27.87 18.70
C MET A 282 20.07 -28.24 17.51
N PRO A 283 19.41 -29.43 17.51
CA PRO A 283 18.52 -29.85 16.42
C PRO A 283 17.05 -29.71 16.82
N PHE A 284 16.45 -28.53 16.68
CA PHE A 284 15.00 -28.36 16.88
C PHE A 284 14.40 -27.29 15.95
N PHE A 285 14.64 -27.38 14.64
CA PHE A 285 13.71 -26.82 13.66
C PHE A 285 13.45 -27.87 12.58
N THR A 286 12.17 -28.20 12.43
CA THR A 286 11.65 -29.01 11.33
C THR A 286 12.01 -28.36 10.00
N ALA A 287 12.45 -29.19 9.05
CA ALA A 287 12.92 -28.85 7.71
C ALA A 287 12.24 -27.63 7.08
N GLY A 288 13.01 -26.55 6.98
CA GLY A 288 12.73 -25.31 6.26
C GLY A 288 13.96 -24.42 6.48
N ASN A 289 14.60 -23.98 5.40
CA ASN A 289 15.90 -23.33 5.43
C ASN A 289 15.98 -22.19 6.47
N GLY A 290 17.16 -21.99 7.07
CA GLY A 290 17.40 -21.01 8.12
C GLY A 290 17.24 -19.55 7.68
N GLU A 291 16.72 -19.29 6.50
CA GLU A 291 16.53 -18.01 5.85
C GLU A 291 15.19 -18.00 5.10
N SER A 292 14.43 -16.92 5.24
CA SER A 292 13.16 -16.68 4.56
C SER A 292 13.15 -15.25 4.03
N LEU A 293 12.80 -15.08 2.76
CA LEU A 293 12.56 -13.79 2.14
C LEU A 293 11.05 -13.63 1.92
N THR A 294 10.49 -12.51 2.35
CA THR A 294 9.06 -12.21 2.22
C THR A 294 8.88 -10.89 1.49
N THR A 295 8.08 -10.89 0.43
CA THR A 295 7.72 -9.70 -0.35
C THR A 295 6.37 -9.16 0.13
N PHE A 296 6.35 -7.88 0.49
CA PHE A 296 5.14 -7.15 0.82
C PHE A 296 4.73 -6.29 -0.37
N ALA A 297 3.42 -6.18 -0.59
CA ALA A 297 2.87 -5.18 -1.48
C ALA A 297 1.75 -4.40 -0.79
N THR A 298 1.49 -3.20 -1.29
CA THR A 298 0.41 -2.35 -0.81
C THR A 298 -0.88 -2.54 -1.59
N LEU A 299 -2.00 -2.11 -0.99
CA LEU A 299 -3.24 -1.85 -1.70
C LEU A 299 -3.35 -0.36 -2.03
N ASP A 300 -3.94 -0.03 -3.17
CA ASP A 300 -4.34 1.34 -3.44
C ASP A 300 -5.51 1.72 -2.50
N PRO A 301 -5.47 2.90 -1.84
CA PRO A 301 -6.58 3.39 -1.01
C PRO A 301 -7.96 3.34 -1.66
N CYS A 302 -8.05 3.53 -2.98
CA CYS A 302 -9.32 3.46 -3.70
C CYS A 302 -9.95 2.06 -3.71
N LEU A 303 -9.19 1.00 -3.42
CA LEU A 303 -9.68 -0.38 -3.41
C LEU A 303 -10.31 -0.77 -2.07
N TYR A 304 -9.94 -0.11 -0.97
CA TYR A 304 -10.43 -0.45 0.37
C TYR A 304 -11.16 0.69 1.08
N THR A 305 -11.33 1.84 0.43
CA THR A 305 -12.15 2.93 0.94
C THR A 305 -13.58 2.79 0.41
N PRO A 306 -14.59 2.64 1.28
CA PRO A 306 -15.99 2.59 0.83
C PRO A 306 -16.44 3.95 0.29
N THR A 307 -17.27 3.93 -0.75
CA THR A 307 -17.96 5.12 -1.26
C THR A 307 -19.47 4.93 -1.20
N LYS A 308 -20.24 5.98 -1.52
CA LYS A 308 -21.70 5.88 -1.59
C LYS A 308 -22.15 4.86 -2.66
N GLU A 309 -21.42 4.80 -3.77
CA GLU A 309 -21.66 3.89 -4.90
C GLU A 309 -21.13 2.48 -4.60
N LYS A 310 -20.01 2.40 -3.88
CA LYS A 310 -19.34 1.15 -3.50
C LYS A 310 -19.32 0.95 -1.98
N PRO A 311 -20.49 0.79 -1.33
CA PRO A 311 -20.56 0.79 0.12
C PRO A 311 -19.95 -0.47 0.76
N TYR A 312 -19.89 -1.60 0.06
CA TYR A 312 -19.30 -2.85 0.60
C TYR A 312 -17.79 -2.93 0.38
N GLN A 313 -17.22 -2.03 -0.40
CA GLN A 313 -15.79 -2.00 -0.70
C GLN A 313 -14.97 -1.75 0.56
N GLY A 314 -13.97 -2.59 0.83
CA GLY A 314 -13.16 -2.44 2.05
C GLY A 314 -12.35 -3.66 2.43
N ILE A 315 -11.64 -3.55 3.56
CA ILE A 315 -11.00 -4.70 4.21
C ILE A 315 -11.96 -5.25 5.26
N TRP A 316 -12.13 -6.56 5.24
CA TRP A 316 -13.06 -7.31 6.07
C TRP A 316 -12.34 -8.43 6.79
N VAL A 317 -12.88 -8.87 7.92
CA VAL A 317 -12.47 -10.08 8.62
C VAL A 317 -13.64 -11.07 8.62
N GLY A 318 -13.37 -12.34 8.38
CA GLY A 318 -14.35 -13.42 8.41
C GLY A 318 -13.85 -14.65 9.14
N ASP A 319 -14.78 -15.47 9.63
CA ASP A 319 -14.46 -16.74 10.31
C ASP A 319 -14.52 -17.94 9.35
N TYR A 320 -13.37 -18.59 9.15
CA TYR A 320 -13.21 -19.80 8.35
C TYR A 320 -13.07 -21.07 9.22
N SER A 321 -13.77 -21.11 10.36
CA SER A 321 -13.97 -22.31 11.19
C SER A 321 -12.67 -22.99 11.65
N ALA A 322 -12.23 -24.08 11.03
CA ALA A 322 -10.99 -24.74 11.45
C ALA A 322 -9.73 -23.93 11.13
N HIS A 323 -9.79 -23.03 10.13
CA HIS A 323 -8.61 -22.33 9.62
C HIS A 323 -8.26 -21.06 10.39
N GLY A 324 -9.25 -20.37 10.95
CA GLY A 324 -9.00 -19.14 11.70
C GLY A 324 -9.90 -17.99 11.24
N CYS A 325 -9.59 -16.81 11.75
CA CYS A 325 -10.06 -15.56 11.17
C CYS A 325 -9.17 -15.23 9.97
N GLU A 326 -9.78 -14.92 8.83
CA GLU A 326 -9.07 -14.47 7.64
C GLU A 326 -9.47 -13.04 7.28
N PHE A 327 -8.53 -12.28 6.72
CA PHE A 327 -8.75 -10.94 6.22
C PHE A 327 -8.95 -10.95 4.71
N LEU A 328 -9.95 -10.22 4.23
CA LEU A 328 -10.33 -10.17 2.82
C LEU A 328 -10.46 -8.73 2.36
N LEU A 329 -10.14 -8.50 1.09
CA LEU A 329 -10.50 -7.31 0.34
C LEU A 329 -11.84 -7.58 -0.35
N PHE A 330 -12.90 -6.89 0.07
CA PHE A 330 -14.14 -6.85 -0.69
C PHE A 330 -13.99 -5.80 -1.77
N LEU A 331 -13.96 -6.23 -3.02
CA LEU A 331 -13.81 -5.40 -4.19
C LEU A 331 -15.16 -5.32 -4.90
N GLN A 332 -15.76 -4.12 -4.91
CA GLN A 332 -17.01 -3.86 -5.63
C GLN A 332 -16.66 -3.27 -7.02
N ARG A 333 -16.81 -4.09 -8.06
CA ARG A 333 -16.50 -3.70 -9.43
C ARG A 333 -17.64 -2.90 -10.04
N ASP A 334 -17.26 -1.96 -10.90
CA ASP A 334 -18.23 -1.24 -11.71
C ASP A 334 -18.91 -2.20 -12.69
N THR A 335 -20.21 -2.03 -12.89
CA THR A 335 -20.95 -2.74 -13.93
C THR A 335 -20.43 -2.30 -15.30
N THR A 336 -20.00 -3.25 -16.13
CA THR A 336 -19.56 -2.99 -17.52
C THR A 336 -20.65 -2.34 -18.39
N ASP A 337 -21.90 -2.39 -17.95
CA ASP A 337 -23.08 -1.78 -18.60
C ASP A 337 -23.47 -0.43 -17.97
N ALA A 338 -22.51 0.48 -17.80
CA ALA A 338 -22.77 1.87 -17.43
C ALA A 338 -23.64 2.66 -18.45
N SER A 339 -24.08 2.00 -19.54
CA SER A 339 -24.88 2.59 -20.63
C SER A 339 -26.40 2.48 -20.44
N THR A 340 -26.90 1.81 -19.40
CA THR A 340 -28.35 1.54 -19.25
C THR A 340 -28.96 1.98 -17.92
N ALA A 341 -28.19 2.59 -17.01
CA ALA A 341 -28.69 3.04 -15.71
C ALA A 341 -29.03 4.55 -15.64
N SER A 342 -29.11 5.25 -16.76
CA SER A 342 -29.69 6.61 -16.82
C SER A 342 -31.18 6.56 -17.14
N ALA A 343 -31.98 6.06 -16.20
CA ALA A 343 -33.41 6.27 -16.18
C ALA A 343 -33.82 6.49 -14.72
N GLU A 344 -33.45 7.67 -14.22
CA GLU A 344 -33.89 8.20 -12.95
C GLU A 344 -35.42 8.22 -12.90
N THR A 345 -35.99 7.40 -12.02
CA THR A 345 -37.33 7.66 -11.49
C THR A 345 -37.12 8.25 -10.09
N GLU A 346 -37.24 9.58 -10.01
CA GLU A 346 -37.21 10.33 -8.75
C GLU A 346 -38.22 9.70 -7.76
N ASN A 347 -37.73 9.35 -6.56
CA ASN A 347 -38.42 8.68 -5.41
C ASN A 347 -38.17 7.18 -5.18
N THR A 348 -37.15 6.56 -5.79
CA THR A 348 -36.73 5.20 -5.38
C THR A 348 -35.44 5.27 -4.55
N GLU A 349 -35.39 4.60 -3.40
CA GLU A 349 -34.14 4.45 -2.63
C GLU A 349 -33.06 3.84 -3.56
N TRP A 350 -31.89 4.49 -3.61
CA TRP A 350 -30.75 4.00 -4.38
C TRP A 350 -30.28 2.66 -3.79
N ILE A 351 -30.33 1.59 -4.58
CA ILE A 351 -29.87 0.26 -4.19
C ILE A 351 -28.43 0.08 -4.70
N PRO A 352 -27.46 -0.25 -3.83
CA PRO A 352 -26.12 -0.63 -4.25
C PRO A 352 -26.17 -1.79 -5.26
N HIS A 353 -25.33 -1.73 -6.29
CA HIS A 353 -25.29 -2.71 -7.38
C HIS A 353 -23.87 -2.97 -7.86
N GLY A 354 -23.72 -3.96 -8.74
CA GLY A 354 -22.45 -4.38 -9.31
C GLY A 354 -21.87 -5.63 -8.67
N ARG A 355 -20.78 -6.10 -9.28
CA ARG A 355 -20.13 -7.36 -8.91
C ARG A 355 -19.31 -7.16 -7.64
N LEU A 356 -19.46 -8.06 -6.68
CA LEU A 356 -18.72 -8.05 -5.42
C LEU A 356 -17.85 -9.31 -5.31
N GLU A 357 -16.54 -9.13 -5.15
CA GLU A 357 -15.60 -10.23 -4.94
C GLU A 357 -14.92 -10.08 -3.57
N ALA A 358 -14.82 -11.18 -2.82
CA ALA A 358 -14.03 -11.21 -1.60
C ALA A 358 -12.69 -11.91 -1.86
N ILE A 359 -11.62 -11.13 -2.01
CA ILE A 359 -10.27 -11.62 -2.28
C ILE A 359 -9.52 -11.80 -0.96
N LYS A 360 -8.94 -12.97 -0.71
CA LYS A 360 -8.20 -13.24 0.52
C LYS A 360 -6.90 -12.43 0.59
N LEU A 361 -6.74 -11.58 1.60
CA LEU A 361 -5.46 -10.93 1.94
C LEU A 361 -4.64 -11.82 2.87
N THR A 362 -5.32 -12.54 3.75
CA THR A 362 -4.82 -13.75 4.40
C THR A 362 -5.69 -14.93 3.98
N GLY A 363 -5.11 -16.12 3.95
CA GLY A 363 -5.85 -17.31 3.56
C GLY A 363 -5.33 -18.58 4.21
N ASP A 364 -5.66 -19.70 3.59
CA ASP A 364 -5.37 -21.01 4.14
C ASP A 364 -4.89 -21.98 3.03
N PRO A 365 -4.43 -23.19 3.39
CA PRO A 365 -3.98 -24.15 2.40
C PRO A 365 -5.05 -24.63 1.41
N ASN A 366 -6.34 -24.40 1.67
CA ASN A 366 -7.43 -24.76 0.77
C ASN A 366 -7.71 -23.62 -0.20
N VAL A 367 -8.06 -22.43 0.29
CA VAL A 367 -8.21 -21.22 -0.53
C VAL A 367 -7.20 -20.18 -0.05
N PRO A 368 -6.05 -20.05 -0.75
CA PRO A 368 -4.92 -19.26 -0.30
C PRO A 368 -5.13 -17.76 -0.50
N ARG A 369 -4.25 -16.96 0.12
CA ARG A 369 -4.14 -15.52 -0.13
C ARG A 369 -4.07 -15.24 -1.63
N GLY A 370 -4.69 -14.15 -2.06
CA GLY A 370 -4.79 -13.73 -3.45
C GLY A 370 -5.93 -14.38 -4.21
N GLU A 371 -6.51 -15.48 -3.73
CA GLU A 371 -7.67 -16.11 -4.35
C GLU A 371 -8.98 -15.48 -3.88
N ILE A 372 -9.99 -15.57 -4.75
CA ILE A 372 -11.34 -15.13 -4.43
C ILE A 372 -11.99 -16.21 -3.57
N SER A 373 -12.50 -15.84 -2.40
CA SER A 373 -13.22 -16.77 -1.51
C SER A 373 -14.70 -16.88 -1.81
N PHE A 374 -15.31 -15.79 -2.28
CA PHE A 374 -16.67 -15.80 -2.82
C PHE A 374 -16.86 -14.65 -3.80
N ALA A 375 -17.83 -14.80 -4.69
CA ALA A 375 -18.23 -13.77 -5.65
C ALA A 375 -19.75 -13.63 -5.71
N VAL A 376 -20.21 -12.42 -6.05
CA VAL A 376 -21.59 -12.10 -6.38
C VAL A 376 -21.59 -11.32 -7.67
N GLU A 377 -22.27 -11.83 -8.70
CA GLU A 377 -22.32 -11.17 -10.02
C GLU A 377 -23.00 -9.80 -9.98
N ASP A 378 -24.06 -9.64 -9.19
CA ASP A 378 -24.70 -8.35 -8.95
C ASP A 378 -25.36 -8.29 -7.56
N ILE A 379 -24.90 -7.40 -6.68
CA ILE A 379 -25.54 -7.15 -5.38
C ILE A 379 -26.87 -6.37 -5.52
N GLY A 380 -27.11 -5.80 -6.70
CA GLY A 380 -28.32 -5.10 -7.10
C GLY A 380 -29.44 -6.05 -7.51
N GLN A 381 -30.23 -5.64 -8.50
CA GLN A 381 -31.45 -6.37 -8.87
C GLN A 381 -31.16 -7.70 -9.60
N GLY A 382 -30.04 -7.81 -10.32
CA GLY A 382 -29.64 -8.98 -11.08
C GLY A 382 -29.29 -10.20 -10.21
N GLY A 383 -28.82 -9.99 -8.98
CA GLY A 383 -28.55 -11.05 -8.01
C GLY A 383 -29.60 -11.21 -6.92
N PHE A 384 -30.67 -10.40 -6.91
CA PHE A 384 -31.70 -10.44 -5.88
C PHE A 384 -32.34 -11.83 -5.73
N VAL A 385 -32.48 -12.28 -4.48
CA VAL A 385 -33.23 -13.49 -4.11
C VAL A 385 -34.49 -13.11 -3.35
N ARG A 386 -34.33 -12.41 -2.22
CA ARG A 386 -35.44 -12.01 -1.33
C ARG A 386 -35.01 -10.92 -0.35
N ILE A 387 -36.00 -10.35 0.34
CA ILE A 387 -35.78 -9.65 1.61
C ILE A 387 -36.04 -10.64 2.74
N ALA A 388 -35.09 -10.75 3.67
CA ALA A 388 -35.23 -11.64 4.81
C ALA A 388 -36.28 -11.10 5.80
N ASN A 389 -37.16 -12.00 6.25
CA ASN A 389 -38.28 -11.71 7.16
C ASN A 389 -38.17 -12.44 8.50
N ASP A 390 -37.11 -13.24 8.70
CA ASP A 390 -36.78 -13.86 9.96
C ASP A 390 -36.30 -12.84 11.00
N SER A 391 -36.26 -13.24 12.28
CA SER A 391 -35.89 -12.33 13.36
C SER A 391 -34.43 -11.86 13.28
N LEU A 392 -33.54 -12.73 12.81
CA LEU A 392 -32.09 -12.52 12.80
C LEU A 392 -31.64 -11.60 11.68
N PHE A 393 -32.11 -11.83 10.46
CA PHE A 393 -31.74 -11.05 9.28
C PHE A 393 -32.84 -10.12 8.80
N ARG A 394 -33.69 -9.64 9.73
CA ARG A 394 -34.87 -8.85 9.39
C ARG A 394 -34.53 -7.68 8.47
N ASN A 395 -35.23 -7.61 7.34
CA ASN A 395 -35.07 -6.62 6.27
C ASN A 395 -33.74 -6.66 5.51
N ALA A 396 -32.86 -7.62 5.78
CA ALA A 396 -31.62 -7.77 5.04
C ALA A 396 -31.92 -8.23 3.60
N ARG A 397 -31.18 -7.66 2.65
CA ARG A 397 -31.24 -8.09 1.25
C ARG A 397 -30.42 -9.34 1.07
N VAL A 398 -31.03 -10.39 0.50
CA VAL A 398 -30.37 -11.64 0.18
C VAL A 398 -30.11 -11.70 -1.31
N VAL A 399 -28.87 -11.99 -1.69
CA VAL A 399 -28.41 -12.07 -3.09
C VAL A 399 -27.69 -13.38 -3.37
N ARG A 400 -27.76 -13.85 -4.63
CA ARG A 400 -27.05 -15.04 -5.10
C ARG A 400 -25.55 -14.80 -5.04
N SER A 401 -24.82 -15.80 -4.58
CA SER A 401 -23.36 -15.79 -4.49
C SER A 401 -22.81 -17.17 -4.85
N GLU A 402 -21.53 -17.24 -5.14
CA GLU A 402 -20.80 -18.48 -5.30
C GLU A 402 -19.60 -18.45 -4.35
N GLY A 403 -19.45 -19.50 -3.55
CA GLY A 403 -18.35 -19.67 -2.62
C GLY A 403 -17.29 -20.59 -3.21
N HIS A 404 -16.04 -20.18 -3.14
CA HIS A 404 -14.91 -20.93 -3.68
C HIS A 404 -14.39 -21.93 -2.65
N VAL A 405 -14.21 -23.18 -3.05
CA VAL A 405 -13.67 -24.24 -2.21
C VAL A 405 -12.65 -25.05 -2.99
N ALA A 406 -11.69 -25.65 -2.29
CA ALA A 406 -10.72 -26.53 -2.91
C ALA A 406 -10.18 -27.55 -1.89
N GLY A 407 -9.56 -28.61 -2.41
CA GLY A 407 -8.75 -29.53 -1.62
C GLY A 407 -7.45 -28.90 -1.12
N LEU A 408 -6.73 -29.62 -0.25
CA LEU A 408 -5.47 -29.15 0.32
C LEU A 408 -4.44 -28.83 -0.79
N GLY A 409 -3.80 -27.66 -0.67
CA GLY A 409 -2.88 -27.12 -1.67
C GLY A 409 -3.60 -26.48 -2.86
N PHE A 410 -4.82 -25.99 -2.65
CA PHE A 410 -5.68 -25.38 -3.68
C PHE A 410 -5.85 -26.28 -4.92
N ARG A 411 -6.12 -27.56 -4.69
CA ARG A 411 -6.31 -28.57 -5.75
C ARG A 411 -7.78 -28.83 -5.99
N ASP A 412 -8.11 -29.11 -7.25
CA ASP A 412 -9.48 -29.44 -7.69
C ASP A 412 -10.49 -28.39 -7.19
N ASP A 413 -10.16 -27.11 -7.41
CA ASP A 413 -10.97 -26.00 -6.97
C ASP A 413 -12.33 -25.97 -7.68
N THR A 414 -13.36 -25.51 -6.97
CA THR A 414 -14.73 -25.44 -7.49
C THR A 414 -15.55 -24.36 -6.79
N TRP A 415 -16.59 -23.92 -7.48
CA TRP A 415 -17.52 -22.91 -7.00
C TRP A 415 -18.83 -23.57 -6.59
N LEU A 416 -19.26 -23.31 -5.35
CA LEU A 416 -20.49 -23.82 -4.80
C LEU A 416 -21.55 -22.71 -4.71
N PRO A 417 -22.80 -22.96 -5.13
CA PRO A 417 -23.90 -22.03 -4.92
C PRO A 417 -24.05 -21.64 -3.45
N SER A 418 -24.25 -20.36 -3.21
CA SER A 418 -24.38 -19.76 -1.88
C SER A 418 -25.21 -18.47 -1.94
N GLN A 419 -25.44 -17.86 -0.79
CA GLN A 419 -26.15 -16.57 -0.73
C GLN A 419 -25.42 -15.61 0.20
N LEU A 420 -25.32 -14.33 -0.19
CA LEU A 420 -24.94 -13.27 0.75
C LEU A 420 -26.19 -12.63 1.32
N ILE A 421 -26.14 -12.39 2.62
CA ILE A 421 -27.14 -11.67 3.39
C ILE A 421 -26.49 -10.35 3.78
N LEU A 422 -26.93 -9.27 3.12
CA LEU A 422 -26.40 -7.93 3.30
C LEU A 422 -27.12 -7.26 4.49
N GLU A 423 -26.61 -7.50 5.70
CA GLU A 423 -27.19 -7.01 6.95
C GLU A 423 -26.95 -5.50 7.13
N SER A 424 -25.73 -5.05 6.87
CA SER A 424 -25.37 -3.64 6.83
C SER A 424 -24.13 -3.42 5.96
N THR A 425 -23.73 -2.16 5.79
CA THR A 425 -22.45 -1.84 5.13
C THR A 425 -21.23 -2.29 5.94
N ASP A 426 -21.39 -2.74 7.20
CA ASP A 426 -20.29 -3.19 8.06
C ASP A 426 -20.44 -4.64 8.55
N CYS A 427 -21.52 -5.30 8.14
CA CYS A 427 -21.79 -6.70 8.44
C CYS A 427 -22.43 -7.42 7.25
N VAL A 428 -21.77 -8.48 6.79
CA VAL A 428 -22.30 -9.37 5.74
C VAL A 428 -22.27 -10.79 6.27
N ALA A 429 -23.36 -11.53 6.07
CA ALA A 429 -23.39 -12.96 6.32
C ALA A 429 -23.36 -13.74 5.00
N HIS A 430 -22.70 -14.90 5.00
CA HIS A 430 -22.56 -15.77 3.84
C HIS A 430 -23.11 -17.15 4.17
N TYR A 431 -24.19 -17.51 3.50
CA TYR A 431 -24.88 -18.77 3.65
C TYR A 431 -24.37 -19.78 2.61
N TRP A 432 -23.66 -20.79 3.10
CA TRP A 432 -23.17 -21.93 2.33
C TRP A 432 -24.24 -23.02 2.28
N GLU A 433 -25.05 -23.03 1.22
CA GLU A 433 -26.24 -23.89 1.10
C GLU A 433 -25.90 -25.38 1.24
N SER A 434 -24.88 -25.84 0.53
CA SER A 434 -24.45 -27.26 0.52
C SER A 434 -23.79 -27.70 1.83
N MET A 435 -23.30 -26.75 2.63
CA MET A 435 -22.63 -27.04 3.91
C MET A 435 -23.55 -26.83 5.12
N GLY A 436 -24.73 -26.23 4.93
CA GLY A 436 -25.65 -25.91 6.03
C GLY A 436 -25.04 -24.95 7.05
N HIS A 437 -24.24 -23.98 6.59
CA HIS A 437 -23.47 -23.09 7.47
C HIS A 437 -23.60 -21.62 7.09
N ILE A 438 -23.68 -20.73 8.09
CA ILE A 438 -23.59 -19.28 7.90
C ILE A 438 -22.34 -18.74 8.58
N SER A 439 -21.47 -18.11 7.78
CA SER A 439 -20.33 -17.33 8.24
C SER A 439 -20.66 -15.84 8.23
N TYR A 440 -20.01 -15.07 9.09
CA TYR A 440 -20.13 -13.60 9.13
C TYR A 440 -18.82 -12.94 8.78
N PHE A 441 -18.94 -11.75 8.19
CA PHE A 441 -17.85 -10.85 7.88
C PHE A 441 -18.11 -9.49 8.53
N ARG A 442 -17.07 -8.93 9.14
CA ARG A 442 -17.10 -7.59 9.76
C ARG A 442 -16.07 -6.69 9.08
N ARG A 443 -16.46 -5.44 8.80
CA ARG A 443 -15.53 -4.45 8.25
C ARG A 443 -14.44 -4.12 9.27
N VAL A 444 -13.21 -3.97 8.79
CA VAL A 444 -12.05 -3.55 9.58
C VAL A 444 -11.86 -2.05 9.46
N ASP A 445 -11.84 -1.34 10.59
CA ASP A 445 -11.48 0.08 10.65
C ASP A 445 -9.96 0.25 10.73
N ILE A 446 -9.33 0.49 9.58
CA ILE A 446 -7.88 0.62 9.43
C ILE A 446 -7.34 1.84 10.17
N ASP A 447 -8.06 2.97 10.12
CA ASP A 447 -7.59 4.22 10.70
C ASP A 447 -7.69 4.19 12.24
N ALA A 448 -8.73 3.55 12.80
CA ALA A 448 -8.81 3.30 14.23
C ALA A 448 -7.67 2.40 14.74
N LEU A 449 -7.31 1.35 13.98
CA LEU A 449 -6.18 0.47 14.34
C LEU A 449 -4.84 1.22 14.36
N LEU A 450 -4.62 2.14 13.41
CA LEU A 450 -3.39 2.92 13.36
C LEU A 450 -3.24 3.94 14.50
N GLN A 451 -4.34 4.31 15.17
CA GLN A 451 -4.36 5.21 16.32
C GLN A 451 -4.16 4.50 17.68
N THR A 452 -4.04 3.17 17.70
CA THR A 452 -3.87 2.36 18.92
C THR A 452 -2.45 2.41 19.46
#